data_AF-Q584U9-F1
#
_entry.id   AF-Q584U9-F1
#
_cell.length_a   1.000
_cell.length_b   1.000
_cell.length_c   1.000
_cell.angle_alpha   90.00
_cell.angle_beta   90.00
_cell.angle_gamma   90.00
#
_symmetry.space_group_name_H-M   'P 1'
#
loop_
_entity.id
_entity.type
_entity.pdbx_description
1 polymer ?
#
loop_
_entity_poly.entity_id
_entity_poly.type
_entity_poly.pdbx_seq_one_letter_code
_entity_poly.pdbx_strand_id
1 'polypeptide(L)'
;MWRLSRSLRSNSLHNPGPFLDGALQLIKLHLAHKNAAADKNTKACSDIEGEFLRELEAFRPCFTMSSSLKVAKLYTKKLHGALSYFQLYDDPLMRQLDMIIGKQTMQPSAGRQHGVFKAPVAARLDPFFSLDEREETVLPSELPNPPKPDPSTPLRERALKVPAQHRGHWVLRDPDIAITREERRTDPW
;
A
#
# COMPACT_ATOMS: atom_id res chain seq x y z
N MET A 1 -34.29 -18.29 -19.58
CA MET A 1 -33.14 -18.12 -20.50
C MET A 1 -31.88 -18.00 -19.64
N TRP A 2 -31.24 -19.13 -19.34
CA TRP A 2 -30.08 -19.21 -18.45
C TRP A 2 -28.80 -19.07 -19.27
N ARG A 3 -28.03 -18.00 -19.10
CA ARG A 3 -26.66 -17.91 -19.64
C ARG A 3 -25.67 -18.28 -18.54
N LEU A 4 -25.06 -19.45 -18.74
CA LEU A 4 -23.86 -19.90 -18.06
C LEU A 4 -22.70 -18.92 -18.28
N SER A 5 -21.96 -18.61 -17.22
CA SER A 5 -20.50 -18.48 -17.30
C SER A 5 -19.86 -18.79 -15.95
N ARG A 6 -19.63 -20.09 -15.80
CA ARG A 6 -18.52 -20.76 -15.09
C ARG A 6 -17.78 -19.95 -14.02
N SER A 7 -18.08 -20.31 -12.78
CA SER A 7 -17.20 -20.19 -11.62
C SER A 7 -15.94 -21.04 -11.83
N LEU A 8 -14.95 -20.53 -12.54
CA LEU A 8 -13.61 -21.11 -12.57
C LEU A 8 -12.90 -20.73 -11.26
N ARG A 9 -13.07 -21.59 -10.26
CA ARG A 9 -12.15 -21.71 -9.11
C ARG A 9 -10.77 -22.06 -9.66
N SER A 10 -9.94 -21.07 -9.95
CA SER A 10 -8.52 -21.25 -10.28
C SER A 10 -7.69 -20.33 -9.40
N ASN A 11 -6.44 -20.70 -9.14
CA ASN A 11 -5.46 -20.02 -8.27
C ASN A 11 -5.10 -18.56 -8.67
N SER A 12 -5.96 -17.84 -9.40
CA SER A 12 -5.73 -16.48 -9.86
C SER A 12 -5.88 -15.41 -8.77
N LEU A 13 -6.35 -15.75 -7.56
CA LEU A 13 -6.47 -14.80 -6.44
C LEU A 13 -5.11 -14.25 -5.95
N HIS A 14 -3.99 -14.87 -6.36
CA HIS A 14 -2.63 -14.38 -6.07
C HIS A 14 -1.95 -13.71 -7.26
N ASN A 15 -2.56 -13.68 -8.45
CA ASN A 15 -2.03 -12.97 -9.60
C ASN A 15 -2.84 -11.67 -9.83
N PRO A 16 -2.19 -10.49 -9.84
CA PRO A 16 -2.88 -9.20 -9.93
C PRO A 16 -3.60 -8.94 -11.26
N GLY A 17 -3.55 -9.88 -12.21
CA GLY A 17 -4.03 -9.74 -13.59
C GLY A 17 -5.45 -9.14 -13.71
N PRO A 18 -6.50 -9.79 -13.20
CA PRO A 18 -7.88 -9.30 -13.42
C PRO A 18 -8.14 -7.98 -12.70
N PHE A 19 -7.52 -7.75 -11.54
CA PHE A 19 -7.64 -6.48 -10.81
C PHE A 19 -6.99 -5.34 -11.59
N LEU A 20 -5.75 -5.55 -12.04
CA LEU A 20 -5.00 -4.54 -12.77
C LEU A 20 -5.69 -4.21 -14.10
N ASP A 21 -6.19 -5.21 -14.81
CA ASP A 21 -6.86 -5.03 -16.10
C ASP A 21 -8.15 -4.22 -15.94
N GLY A 22 -9.00 -4.58 -14.97
CA GLY A 22 -10.20 -3.80 -14.64
C GLY A 22 -9.89 -2.38 -14.17
N ALA A 23 -8.86 -2.21 -13.33
CA ALA A 23 -8.43 -0.89 -12.88
C ALA A 23 -7.92 -0.02 -14.04
N LEU A 24 -7.13 -0.59 -14.94
CA LEU A 24 -6.64 0.11 -16.13
C LEU A 24 -7.79 0.48 -17.08
N GLN A 25 -8.79 -0.38 -17.24
CA GLN A 25 -9.97 -0.11 -18.05
C GLN A 25 -10.78 1.08 -17.50
N LEU A 26 -11.02 1.13 -16.19
CA LEU A 26 -11.69 2.29 -15.56
C LEU A 26 -10.90 3.59 -15.74
N ILE A 27 -9.57 3.54 -15.61
CA ILE A 27 -8.71 4.71 -15.84
C ILE A 27 -8.72 5.13 -17.31
N LYS A 28 -8.74 4.18 -18.24
CA LYS A 28 -8.84 4.45 -19.68
C LYS A 28 -10.15 5.16 -20.01
N LEU A 29 -11.28 4.68 -19.48
CA LEU A 29 -12.60 5.31 -19.67
C LEU A 29 -12.65 6.72 -19.05
N HIS A 30 -12.06 6.91 -17.88
CA HIS A 30 -11.90 8.24 -17.26
C HIS A 30 -11.14 9.22 -18.14
N LEU A 31 -10.00 8.79 -18.71
CA LEU A 31 -9.23 9.63 -19.62
C LEU A 31 -9.96 9.86 -20.96
N ALA A 32 -10.64 8.85 -21.50
CA ALA A 32 -11.46 8.98 -22.69
C ALA A 32 -12.60 9.99 -22.49
N HIS A 33 -13.27 9.96 -21.34
CA HIS A 33 -14.32 10.91 -21.00
C HIS A 33 -13.80 12.34 -20.92
N LYS A 34 -12.62 12.56 -20.33
CA LYS A 34 -11.97 13.88 -20.30
C LYS A 34 -11.69 14.43 -21.71
N ASN A 35 -11.22 13.57 -22.61
CA ASN A 35 -10.97 13.96 -24.00
C ASN A 35 -12.28 14.27 -24.73
N ALA A 36 -13.29 13.40 -24.62
CA ALA A 36 -14.60 13.61 -25.24
C ALA A 36 -15.31 14.89 -24.73
N ALA A 37 -15.16 15.21 -23.44
CA ALA A 37 -15.68 16.42 -22.84
C ALA A 37 -14.97 17.68 -23.37
N ALA A 38 -13.65 17.61 -23.62
CA ALA A 38 -12.91 18.69 -24.26
C ALA A 38 -13.40 18.95 -25.69
N ASP A 39 -13.73 17.89 -26.43
CA ASP A 39 -14.28 17.95 -27.79
C ASP A 39 -15.77 18.33 -27.83
N LYS A 40 -16.42 18.49 -26.67
CA LYS A 40 -17.87 18.72 -26.51
C LYS A 40 -18.74 17.66 -27.21
N ASN A 41 -18.25 16.44 -27.33
CA ASN A 41 -18.95 15.34 -27.97
C ASN A 41 -19.90 14.66 -26.98
N THR A 42 -21.13 15.16 -26.87
CA THR A 42 -22.13 14.67 -25.91
C THR A 42 -22.48 13.20 -26.07
N LYS A 43 -22.50 12.70 -27.31
CA LYS A 43 -22.77 11.28 -27.59
C LYS A 43 -21.66 10.39 -27.04
N ALA A 44 -20.41 10.75 -27.33
CA ALA A 44 -19.25 10.00 -26.80
C ALA A 44 -19.21 10.04 -25.27
N CYS A 45 -19.52 11.17 -24.64
CA CYS A 45 -19.60 11.24 -23.17
C CYS A 45 -20.64 10.26 -22.61
N SER A 46 -21.87 10.26 -23.17
CA SER A 46 -22.94 9.38 -22.70
C SER A 46 -22.61 7.89 -22.91
N ASP A 47 -22.01 7.54 -24.05
CA ASP A 47 -21.58 6.17 -24.33
C ASP A 47 -20.50 5.71 -23.33
N ILE A 48 -19.53 6.60 -23.03
CA ILE A 48 -18.45 6.33 -22.07
C ILE A 48 -18.98 6.22 -20.64
N GLU A 49 -19.93 7.06 -20.22
CA GLU A 49 -20.57 6.97 -18.91
C GLU A 49 -21.29 5.62 -18.73
N GLY A 50 -22.01 5.16 -19.76
CA GLY A 50 -22.67 3.86 -19.78
C GLY A 50 -21.68 2.68 -19.71
N GLU A 51 -20.55 2.77 -20.41
CA GLU A 51 -19.45 1.80 -20.29
C GLU A 51 -18.79 1.82 -18.91
N PHE A 52 -18.53 3.00 -18.36
CA PHE A 52 -17.91 3.15 -17.06
C PHE A 52 -18.74 2.50 -15.95
N LEU A 53 -20.05 2.71 -15.94
CA LEU A 53 -20.94 2.08 -14.96
C LEU A 53 -20.98 0.56 -15.11
N ARG A 54 -21.01 0.03 -16.34
CA ARG A 54 -20.99 -1.44 -16.58
C ARG A 54 -19.69 -2.08 -16.09
N GLU A 55 -18.55 -1.48 -16.40
CA GLU A 55 -17.25 -1.97 -15.94
C GLU A 55 -17.08 -1.80 -14.43
N LEU A 56 -17.64 -0.75 -13.84
CA LEU A 56 -17.63 -0.54 -12.40
C LEU A 56 -18.35 -1.67 -11.66
N GLU A 57 -19.53 -2.08 -12.12
CA GLU A 57 -20.27 -3.22 -11.55
C GLU A 57 -19.47 -4.52 -11.62
N ALA A 58 -18.78 -4.77 -12.74
CA ALA A 58 -17.90 -5.93 -12.91
C ALA A 58 -16.64 -5.87 -12.04
N PHE A 59 -16.13 -4.66 -11.76
CA PHE A 59 -14.93 -4.43 -10.99
C PHE A 59 -15.15 -4.56 -9.47
N ARG A 60 -16.33 -4.23 -8.93
CA ARG A 60 -16.58 -4.25 -7.47
C ARG A 60 -16.24 -5.58 -6.78
N PRO A 61 -16.64 -6.77 -7.29
CA PRO A 61 -16.24 -8.04 -6.68
C PRO A 61 -14.73 -8.26 -6.72
N CYS A 62 -14.08 -7.89 -7.83
CA CYS A 62 -12.64 -8.02 -8.00
C CYS A 62 -11.87 -7.12 -7.02
N PHE A 63 -12.33 -5.88 -6.83
CA PHE A 63 -11.76 -4.95 -5.87
C PHE A 63 -11.88 -5.46 -4.44
N THR A 64 -13.05 -5.97 -4.07
CA THR A 64 -13.29 -6.48 -2.71
C THR A 64 -12.30 -7.61 -2.36
N MET A 65 -12.09 -8.54 -3.29
CA MET A 65 -11.14 -9.66 -3.10
C MET A 65 -9.68 -9.21 -3.13
N SER A 66 -9.36 -8.15 -3.86
CA SER A 66 -7.98 -7.68 -4.09
C SER A 66 -7.57 -6.50 -3.20
N SER A 67 -8.47 -6.01 -2.35
CA SER A 67 -8.32 -4.74 -1.60
C SER A 67 -7.08 -4.67 -0.70
N SER A 68 -6.62 -5.82 -0.17
CA SER A 68 -5.44 -5.90 0.69
C SER A 68 -4.11 -6.02 -0.08
N LEU A 69 -4.14 -6.23 -1.39
CA LEU A 69 -2.96 -6.43 -2.21
C LEU A 69 -2.16 -5.12 -2.37
N LYS A 70 -0.83 -5.25 -2.52
CA LYS A 70 0.06 -4.11 -2.79
C LYS A 70 -0.36 -3.36 -4.06
N VAL A 71 -0.79 -4.07 -5.10
CA VAL A 71 -1.25 -3.48 -6.37
C VAL A 71 -2.49 -2.62 -6.18
N ALA A 72 -3.44 -3.05 -5.33
CA ALA A 72 -4.63 -2.26 -5.05
C ALA A 72 -4.28 -0.90 -4.45
N LYS A 73 -3.36 -0.87 -3.46
CA LYS A 73 -2.87 0.38 -2.84
C LYS A 73 -2.29 1.39 -3.84
N LEU A 74 -1.65 0.92 -4.92
CA LEU A 74 -1.08 1.79 -5.96
C LEU A 74 -2.16 2.50 -6.78
N TYR A 75 -3.28 1.82 -7.03
CA TYR A 75 -4.38 2.35 -7.85
C TYR A 75 -5.49 3.02 -7.03
N THR A 76 -5.53 2.83 -5.70
CA THR A 76 -6.55 3.41 -4.80
C THR A 76 -6.79 4.90 -5.06
N LYS A 77 -5.74 5.73 -5.08
CA LYS A 77 -5.88 7.18 -5.31
C LYS A 77 -6.39 7.51 -6.72
N LYS A 78 -5.95 6.75 -7.73
CA LYS A 78 -6.37 6.95 -9.13
C LYS A 78 -7.84 6.58 -9.32
N LEU A 79 -8.26 5.45 -8.75
CA LEU A 79 -9.65 4.99 -8.77
C LEU A 79 -10.57 5.95 -8.02
N HIS A 80 -10.16 6.42 -6.83
CA HIS A 80 -10.91 7.45 -6.11
C HIS A 80 -11.08 8.71 -6.98
N GLY A 81 -10.00 9.21 -7.58
CA GLY A 81 -10.07 10.38 -8.47
C GLY A 81 -10.96 10.18 -9.71
N ALA A 82 -11.01 8.97 -10.27
CA ALA A 82 -11.91 8.62 -11.37
C ALA A 82 -13.38 8.61 -10.92
N LEU A 83 -13.69 7.93 -9.81
CA LEU A 83 -15.06 7.89 -9.24
C LEU A 83 -15.56 9.29 -8.86
N SER A 84 -14.69 10.14 -8.28
CA SER A 84 -15.05 11.51 -7.92
C SER A 84 -15.33 12.36 -9.17
N TYR A 85 -14.61 12.13 -10.26
CA TYR A 85 -14.82 12.84 -11.52
C TYR A 85 -16.17 12.50 -12.15
N PHE A 86 -16.60 11.23 -12.10
CA PHE A 86 -17.95 10.80 -12.49
C PHE A 86 -19.02 11.11 -11.42
N GLN A 87 -18.68 11.85 -10.36
CA GLN A 87 -19.60 12.31 -9.31
C GLN A 87 -20.31 11.17 -8.54
N LEU A 88 -19.69 9.99 -8.47
CA LEU A 88 -20.25 8.80 -7.81
C LEU A 88 -19.92 8.76 -6.32
N TYR A 89 -20.39 9.75 -5.55
CA TYR A 89 -20.09 9.88 -4.12
C TYR A 89 -20.77 8.84 -3.24
N ASP A 90 -21.98 8.40 -3.63
CA ASP A 90 -22.75 7.40 -2.89
C ASP A 90 -22.39 5.95 -3.23
N ASP A 91 -21.38 5.72 -4.08
CA ASP A 91 -20.98 4.39 -4.49
C ASP A 91 -20.33 3.60 -3.33
N PRO A 92 -20.66 2.31 -3.16
CA PRO A 92 -20.02 1.47 -2.15
C PRO A 92 -18.50 1.39 -2.28
N LEU A 93 -17.97 1.42 -3.51
CA LEU A 93 -16.54 1.41 -3.78
C LEU A 93 -15.89 2.73 -3.34
N MET A 94 -16.58 3.86 -3.52
CA MET A 94 -16.09 5.16 -3.04
C MET A 94 -15.88 5.14 -1.51
N ARG A 95 -16.89 4.68 -0.77
CA ARG A 95 -16.81 4.55 0.69
C ARG A 95 -15.68 3.62 1.14
N GLN A 96 -15.46 2.51 0.43
CA GLN A 96 -14.34 1.61 0.70
C GLN A 96 -12.99 2.27 0.46
N LEU A 97 -12.84 3.02 -0.64
CA LEU A 97 -11.61 3.74 -0.97
C LEU A 97 -11.32 4.83 0.06
N ASP A 98 -12.31 5.60 0.50
CA ASP A 98 -12.17 6.61 1.55
C ASP A 98 -11.66 5.99 2.85
N MET A 99 -12.22 4.85 3.25
CA MET A 99 -11.76 4.12 4.44
C MET A 99 -10.32 3.63 4.28
N ILE A 100 -9.92 3.14 3.10
CA ILE A 100 -8.56 2.68 2.84
C ILE A 100 -7.58 3.84 2.86
N ILE A 101 -7.91 4.94 2.18
CA ILE A 101 -7.07 6.15 2.13
C ILE A 101 -6.94 6.75 3.53
N GLY A 102 -8.04 6.90 4.26
CA GLY A 102 -8.05 7.44 5.63
C GLY A 102 -7.22 6.58 6.59
N LYS A 103 -7.33 5.24 6.49
CA LYS A 103 -6.47 4.32 7.26
C LYS A 103 -4.99 4.48 6.89
N GLN A 104 -4.67 4.56 5.60
CA GLN A 104 -3.28 4.67 5.15
C GLN A 104 -2.64 6.01 5.54
N THR A 105 -3.37 7.11 5.50
CA THR A 105 -2.84 8.44 5.81
C THR A 105 -2.79 8.74 7.30
N MET A 106 -3.77 8.26 8.10
CA MET A 106 -3.85 8.59 9.53
C MET A 106 -3.14 7.59 10.45
N GLN A 107 -3.04 6.31 10.08
CA GLN A 107 -2.46 5.30 10.96
C GLN A 107 -0.95 5.42 11.26
N PRO A 108 -0.05 5.92 10.38
CA PRO A 108 1.39 5.84 10.69
C PRO A 108 1.79 6.69 11.91
N SER A 109 0.98 7.68 12.30
CA SER A 109 1.24 8.51 13.49
C SER A 109 0.54 8.04 14.77
N ALA A 110 -0.46 7.16 14.69
CA ALA A 110 -1.21 6.71 15.87
C ALA A 110 -0.38 5.81 16.81
N GLY A 111 0.66 5.14 16.30
CA GLY A 111 1.62 4.40 17.12
C GLY A 111 2.59 5.27 17.94
N ARG A 112 2.59 6.60 17.75
CA ARG A 112 3.38 7.57 18.52
C ARG A 112 2.57 8.41 19.50
N GLN A 113 1.25 8.26 19.55
CA GLN A 113 0.44 8.92 20.56
C GLN A 113 0.46 8.09 21.84
N HIS A 114 1.51 8.32 22.64
CA HIS A 114 1.47 8.07 24.07
C HIS A 114 0.12 8.55 24.61
N GLY A 115 -0.56 7.66 25.34
CA GLY A 115 -1.85 7.93 25.94
C GLY A 115 -1.88 9.25 26.70
N VAL A 116 -3.07 9.84 26.77
CA VAL A 116 -3.43 11.12 27.40
C VAL A 116 -3.23 11.10 28.95
N PHE A 117 -2.46 10.16 29.48
CA PHE A 117 -1.95 10.24 30.83
C PHE A 117 -0.66 11.07 30.84
N LYS A 118 -0.69 12.16 31.61
CA LYS A 118 0.46 13.02 31.92
C LYS A 118 1.61 12.18 32.49
N ALA A 119 2.44 11.60 31.63
CA ALA A 119 3.77 11.16 32.01
C ALA A 119 4.68 12.40 32.04
N PRO A 120 5.52 12.56 33.08
CA PRO A 120 6.46 13.66 33.13
C PRO A 120 7.36 13.59 31.90
N VAL A 121 7.80 14.76 31.44
CA VAL A 121 8.81 14.95 30.40
C VAL A 121 10.11 14.29 30.88
N ALA A 122 10.19 12.97 30.80
CA ALA A 122 11.45 12.27 30.78
C ALA A 122 12.13 12.72 29.49
N ALA A 123 13.33 13.28 29.65
CA ALA A 123 14.18 13.72 28.57
C ALA A 123 14.08 12.77 27.37
N ARG A 124 14.04 13.32 26.14
CA ARG A 124 14.35 12.55 24.94
C ARG A 124 15.80 12.04 25.09
N LEU A 125 15.97 10.97 25.84
CA LEU A 125 17.13 10.10 25.74
C LEU A 125 17.02 9.51 24.34
N ASP A 126 17.92 9.95 23.47
CA ASP A 126 17.93 9.56 22.07
C ASP A 126 17.79 8.04 21.96
N PRO A 127 16.74 7.52 21.31
CA PRO A 127 16.64 6.09 20.98
C PRO A 127 17.82 5.64 20.10
N PHE A 128 18.60 6.58 19.56
CA PHE A 128 19.80 6.32 18.80
C PHE A 128 20.89 5.67 19.67
N PHE A 129 21.11 6.10 20.91
CA PHE A 129 22.15 5.50 21.78
C PHE A 129 21.85 4.07 22.23
N SER A 130 20.58 3.66 22.27
CA SER A 130 20.19 2.30 22.63
C SER A 130 20.15 1.32 21.45
N LEU A 131 20.16 1.85 20.22
CA LEU A 131 20.17 1.04 19.00
C LEU A 131 21.56 0.95 18.37
N ASP A 132 22.45 1.89 18.64
CA ASP A 132 23.83 1.89 18.16
C ASP A 132 24.75 1.07 19.07
N GLU A 133 25.89 0.63 18.53
CA GLU A 133 26.90 -0.07 19.32
C GLU A 133 27.71 0.91 20.19
N ARG A 134 28.10 0.49 21.40
CA ARG A 134 28.95 1.29 22.30
C ARG A 134 30.33 1.56 21.71
N GLU A 135 30.85 0.59 20.96
CA GLU A 135 32.10 0.64 20.21
C GLU A 135 31.80 0.06 18.82
N GLU A 136 32.19 0.74 17.74
CA GLU A 136 31.86 0.29 16.39
C GLU A 136 32.63 -1.00 16.06
N THR A 137 31.91 -2.13 16.02
CA THR A 137 32.50 -3.43 15.71
C THR A 137 32.26 -3.81 14.26
N VAL A 138 33.33 -4.26 13.58
CA VAL A 138 33.27 -4.78 12.21
C VAL A 138 33.44 -6.29 12.25
N LEU A 139 32.43 -7.01 11.77
CA LEU A 139 32.49 -8.47 11.71
C LEU A 139 33.45 -8.91 10.58
N PRO A 140 34.15 -10.06 10.72
CA PRO A 140 35.03 -10.56 9.66
C PRO A 140 34.35 -10.73 8.30
N SER A 141 33.05 -11.00 8.27
CA SER A 141 32.24 -11.13 7.05
C SER A 141 31.99 -9.81 6.31
N GLU A 142 32.28 -8.68 6.96
CA GLU A 142 31.94 -7.32 6.49
C GLU A 142 33.18 -6.52 6.10
N LEU A 143 34.37 -7.15 6.13
CA LEU A 143 35.63 -6.51 5.78
C LEU A 143 35.75 -6.31 4.26
N PRO A 144 36.38 -5.22 3.80
CA PRO A 144 37.03 -4.18 4.61
C PRO A 144 36.09 -3.10 5.13
N ASN A 145 34.99 -2.83 4.43
CA ASN A 145 34.07 -1.73 4.72
C ASN A 145 32.65 -2.27 4.92
N PRO A 146 32.11 -2.23 6.16
CA PRO A 146 30.77 -2.72 6.42
C PRO A 146 29.71 -1.93 5.64
N PRO A 147 28.73 -2.60 5.00
CA PRO A 147 27.65 -1.92 4.28
C PRO A 147 26.59 -1.39 5.27
N LYS A 148 26.95 -0.37 6.05
CA LYS A 148 26.07 0.25 7.04
C LYS A 148 25.01 1.11 6.33
N PRO A 149 23.71 0.87 6.53
CA PRO A 149 22.65 1.68 5.92
C PRO A 149 22.62 3.08 6.53
N ASP A 150 22.17 4.06 5.75
CA ASP A 150 22.00 5.44 6.22
C ASP A 150 20.91 5.50 7.31
N PRO A 151 21.22 5.97 8.54
CA PRO A 151 20.24 6.08 9.62
C PRO A 151 19.08 7.05 9.31
N SER A 152 19.23 7.91 8.30
CA SER A 152 18.17 8.81 7.85
C SER A 152 17.03 8.08 7.13
N THR A 153 17.32 6.89 6.58
CA THR A 153 16.33 6.11 5.81
C THR A 153 15.43 5.32 6.76
N PRO A 154 14.10 5.52 6.71
CA PRO A 154 13.19 4.81 7.59
C PRO A 154 13.11 3.33 7.22
N LEU A 155 13.06 2.45 8.24
CA LEU A 155 12.79 1.02 8.05
C LEU A 155 11.39 0.79 7.47
N ARG A 156 11.20 -0.31 6.72
CA ARG A 156 9.88 -0.69 6.17
C ARG A 156 8.80 -0.85 7.25
N GLU A 157 7.54 -0.76 6.82
CA GLU A 157 6.37 -0.87 7.69
C GLU A 157 6.41 -2.16 8.54
N ARG A 158 6.24 -2.03 9.86
CA ARG A 158 6.26 -3.14 10.85
C ARG A 158 7.59 -3.87 11.02
N ALA A 159 8.70 -3.31 10.53
CA ALA A 159 10.04 -3.84 10.77
C ALA A 159 10.41 -3.86 12.27
N LEU A 160 11.20 -4.86 12.67
CA LEU A 160 11.76 -4.97 14.00
C LEU A 160 12.98 -4.05 14.16
N LYS A 161 12.96 -3.24 15.22
CA LYS A 161 14.11 -2.42 15.62
C LYS A 161 15.07 -3.27 16.46
N VAL A 162 15.91 -4.05 15.80
CA VAL A 162 16.96 -4.84 16.47
C VAL A 162 18.12 -3.90 16.86
N PRO A 163 18.72 -4.01 18.06
CA PRO A 163 19.96 -3.31 18.40
C PRO A 163 21.11 -3.71 17.48
N ALA A 164 22.04 -2.81 17.17
CA ALA A 164 23.17 -3.06 16.28
C ALA A 164 24.02 -4.27 16.74
N GLN A 165 24.19 -4.44 18.06
CA GLN A 165 24.94 -5.56 18.65
C GLN A 165 24.36 -6.96 18.32
N HIS A 166 23.07 -7.06 18.03
CA HIS A 166 22.37 -8.34 17.79
C HIS A 166 21.91 -8.49 16.33
N ARG A 167 22.51 -7.74 15.39
CA ARG A 167 22.05 -7.63 14.01
C ARG A 167 22.33 -8.84 13.13
N GLY A 168 23.30 -9.69 13.47
CA GLY A 168 23.82 -10.73 12.58
C GLY A 168 24.76 -10.16 11.51
N HIS A 169 24.24 -9.33 10.59
CA HIS A 169 25.01 -8.64 9.55
C HIS A 169 24.38 -7.27 9.23
N TRP A 170 25.18 -6.26 8.89
CA TRP A 170 24.72 -4.93 8.46
C TRP A 170 23.79 -4.96 7.24
N VAL A 171 23.91 -5.94 6.34
CA VAL A 171 22.98 -6.08 5.20
C VAL A 171 21.55 -6.30 5.71
N LEU A 172 21.35 -7.08 6.79
CA LEU A 172 20.02 -7.32 7.39
C LEU A 172 19.41 -6.07 8.03
N ARG A 173 20.18 -4.98 8.14
CA ARG A 173 19.72 -3.68 8.62
C ARG A 173 19.21 -2.78 7.50
N ASP A 174 19.38 -3.18 6.25
CA ASP A 174 18.83 -2.47 5.10
C ASP A 174 17.30 -2.35 5.26
N PRO A 175 16.75 -1.14 5.10
CA PRO A 175 15.32 -0.87 5.30
C PRO A 175 14.39 -1.76 4.48
N ASP A 176 14.82 -2.25 3.31
CA ASP A 176 14.00 -3.07 2.40
C ASP A 176 13.89 -4.53 2.85
N ILE A 177 14.92 -5.03 3.56
CA ILE A 177 14.97 -6.43 4.05
C ILE A 177 14.87 -6.54 5.58
N ALA A 178 14.83 -5.42 6.31
CA ALA A 178 14.73 -5.39 7.76
C ALA A 178 13.54 -6.23 8.26
N ILE A 179 13.81 -7.37 8.90
CA ILE A 179 12.81 -8.38 9.25
C ILE A 179 11.58 -7.80 9.99
N THR A 180 10.39 -8.23 9.57
CA THR A 180 9.12 -7.83 10.21
C THR A 180 8.74 -8.79 11.35
N ARG A 181 7.79 -8.37 12.20
CA ARG A 181 7.25 -9.23 13.27
C ARG A 181 6.61 -10.51 12.77
N GLU A 182 6.04 -10.49 11.57
CA GLU A 182 5.34 -11.63 10.97
C GLU A 182 6.38 -12.63 10.43
N GLU A 183 7.37 -12.15 9.68
CA GLU A 183 8.48 -12.97 9.17
C GLU A 183 9.36 -13.54 10.30
N ARG A 184 9.54 -12.82 11.42
CA ARG A 184 10.32 -13.36 12.57
C ARG A 184 9.77 -14.66 13.16
N ARG A 185 8.50 -14.98 12.90
CA ARG A 185 7.89 -16.24 13.34
C ARG A 185 8.26 -17.42 12.44
N THR A 186 8.65 -17.15 11.20
CA THR A 186 9.02 -18.16 10.20
C THR A 186 10.53 -18.20 9.98
N ASP A 187 11.15 -17.03 9.90
CA ASP A 187 12.54 -16.83 9.51
C ASP A 187 13.36 -16.28 10.69
N PRO A 188 14.54 -16.85 10.96
CA PRO A 188 15.38 -16.46 12.09
C PRO A 188 16.19 -15.18 11.85
N TRP A 189 16.31 -14.69 10.62
CA TRP A 189 17.12 -13.52 10.23
C TRP A 189 16.43 -12.70 9.17
#